data_AF-A0A7W0IU86-F1
#
_entry.id   AF-A0A7W0IU86-F1
#
_cell.length_a   1.000
_cell.length_b   1.000
_cell.length_c   1.000
_cell.angle_alpha   90.00
_cell.angle_beta   90.00
_cell.angle_gamma   90.00
#
_symmetry.space_group_name_H-M   'P 1'
#
loop_
_entity.id
_entity.type
_entity.pdbx_description
1 polymer ?
#
loop_
_entity_poly.entity_id
_entity_poly.type
_entity_poly.pdbx_seq_one_letter_code
_entity_poly.pdbx_strand_id
1 'polypeptide(L)'
;MSRRMDTRTIVTAARKQYESIRKDYDHALREHTLDLRIPVKNLMENLRSSLDYMAHDIYDICCKPVRIVASQPDPRNIYFPYGRTDSDFRAGLGSSLPELETNNPAVYDLVASIQPFRCNDPWLYDLCSILNQNKHDKLTAQGRSETEIYSVESKHGRVNIIVNNPSIRVTSIPGAVKVFGVPAQFTGEGIRTAPSDKLTHRRDKWVAFTFEGTNVNVIGMLDKAVAGVTDFTDKLYFLI
;
A
#
# COMPACT_ATOMS: atom_id res chain seq x y z
N MET A 1 23.43 -20.94 -9.85
CA MET A 1 22.04 -21.25 -9.43
C MET A 1 21.20 -20.02 -9.69
N SER A 2 20.10 -20.14 -10.43
CA SER A 2 19.24 -19.00 -10.79
C SER A 2 18.44 -18.56 -9.57
N ARG A 3 18.53 -17.28 -9.16
CA ARG A 3 17.78 -16.75 -8.01
C ARG A 3 16.27 -16.77 -8.24
N ARG A 4 15.83 -16.97 -9.48
CA ARG A 4 14.44 -17.27 -9.87
C ARG A 4 13.67 -18.16 -8.89
N MET A 5 14.23 -19.29 -8.45
CA MET A 5 13.51 -20.17 -7.52
C MET A 5 13.36 -19.54 -6.13
N ASP A 6 14.40 -18.87 -5.66
CA ASP A 6 14.39 -18.14 -4.38
C ASP A 6 13.40 -16.97 -4.43
N THR A 7 13.42 -16.18 -5.50
CA THR A 7 12.45 -15.09 -5.74
C THR A 7 11.02 -15.61 -5.71
N ARG A 8 10.70 -16.67 -6.45
CA ARG A 8 9.34 -17.25 -6.45
C ARG A 8 8.94 -17.78 -5.08
N THR A 9 9.89 -18.36 -4.34
CA THR A 9 9.66 -18.84 -2.97
C THR A 9 9.33 -17.69 -2.03
N ILE A 10 10.10 -16.59 -2.08
CA ILE A 10 9.89 -15.40 -1.26
C ILE A 10 8.55 -14.74 -1.60
N VAL A 11 8.24 -14.55 -2.88
CA VAL A 11 6.97 -13.93 -3.32
C VAL A 11 5.77 -14.79 -2.90
N THR A 12 5.87 -16.13 -3.01
CA THR A 12 4.83 -17.05 -2.55
C THR A 12 4.63 -16.97 -1.03
N ALA A 13 5.72 -16.91 -0.26
CA ALA A 13 5.67 -16.75 1.19
C ALA A 13 5.06 -15.39 1.58
N ALA A 14 5.45 -14.31 0.90
CA ALA A 14 4.91 -12.97 1.09
C ALA A 14 3.40 -12.92 0.85
N ARG A 15 2.89 -13.59 -0.20
CA ARG A 15 1.45 -13.71 -0.45
C ARG A 15 0.70 -14.41 0.69
N LYS A 16 1.22 -15.53 1.18
CA LYS A 16 0.63 -16.25 2.33
C LYS A 16 0.65 -15.40 3.60
N GLN A 17 1.75 -14.70 3.85
CA GLN A 17 1.89 -13.81 5.00
C GLN A 17 0.89 -12.63 4.90
N TYR A 18 0.70 -12.07 3.71
CA TYR A 18 -0.30 -11.04 3.46
C TYR A 18 -1.73 -11.51 3.77
N GLU A 19 -2.11 -12.73 3.37
CA GLU A 19 -3.42 -13.30 3.70
C GLU A 19 -3.64 -13.43 5.21
N SER A 20 -2.60 -13.81 5.98
CA SER A 20 -2.66 -13.82 7.44
C SER A 20 -2.83 -12.41 8.00
N ILE A 21 -1.99 -11.47 7.56
CA ILE A 21 -2.06 -10.06 8.00
C ILE A 21 -3.42 -9.46 7.70
N ARG A 22 -4.03 -9.78 6.56
CA ARG A 22 -5.36 -9.26 6.19
C ARG A 22 -6.45 -9.77 7.13
N LYS A 23 -6.40 -11.05 7.51
CA LYS A 23 -7.33 -11.63 8.51
C LYS A 23 -7.14 -10.99 9.88
N ASP A 24 -5.89 -10.85 10.31
CA ASP A 24 -5.55 -10.23 11.60
C ASP A 24 -5.90 -8.74 11.61
N TYR A 25 -5.79 -8.05 10.47
CA TYR A 25 -6.23 -6.68 10.26
C TYR A 25 -7.74 -6.57 10.45
N ASP A 26 -8.53 -7.41 9.79
CA ASP A 26 -9.99 -7.43 9.96
C ASP A 26 -10.41 -7.70 11.42
N HIS A 27 -9.63 -8.50 12.15
CA HIS A 27 -9.81 -8.70 13.58
C HIS A 27 -9.41 -7.47 14.39
N ALA A 28 -8.26 -6.85 14.10
CA ALA A 28 -7.76 -5.64 14.78
C ALA A 28 -8.68 -4.42 14.59
N LEU A 29 -9.42 -4.37 13.49
CA LEU A 29 -10.48 -3.39 13.25
C LEU A 29 -11.61 -3.52 14.28
N ARG A 30 -11.92 -4.74 14.73
CA ARG A 30 -13.02 -5.07 15.65
C ARG A 30 -12.58 -5.07 17.10
N GLU A 31 -11.46 -5.73 17.37
CA GLU A 31 -10.89 -5.98 18.70
C GLU A 31 -9.59 -5.18 18.83
N HIS A 32 -9.53 -4.25 19.78
CA HIS A 32 -8.44 -3.26 19.97
C HIS A 32 -7.08 -3.87 20.42
N THR A 33 -6.74 -5.10 20.04
CA THR A 33 -5.74 -5.91 20.75
C THR A 33 -4.56 -6.42 19.92
N LEU A 34 -4.60 -6.33 18.58
CA LEU A 34 -3.55 -6.91 17.73
C LEU A 34 -2.52 -5.86 17.27
N ASP A 35 -1.25 -6.14 17.54
CA ASP A 35 -0.11 -5.37 17.04
C ASP A 35 0.42 -5.96 15.72
N LEU A 36 0.11 -5.30 14.60
CA LEU A 36 0.48 -5.75 13.26
C LEU A 36 1.84 -5.22 12.79
N ARG A 37 2.57 -4.45 13.61
CA ARG A 37 3.81 -3.78 13.17
C ARG A 37 4.88 -4.76 12.71
N ILE A 38 5.11 -5.83 13.47
CA ILE A 38 6.13 -6.85 13.14
C ILE A 38 5.74 -7.64 11.87
N PRO A 39 4.53 -8.23 11.77
CA PRO A 39 4.12 -8.91 10.54
C PRO A 39 4.20 -8.03 9.29
N VAL A 40 3.73 -6.78 9.38
CA VAL A 40 3.76 -5.81 8.27
C VAL A 40 5.19 -5.51 7.84
N LYS A 41 6.09 -5.22 8.79
CA LYS A 41 7.51 -4.99 8.50
C LYS A 41 8.15 -6.17 7.78
N ASN A 42 7.97 -7.37 8.33
CA ASN A 42 8.57 -8.59 7.76
C ASN A 42 8.07 -8.83 6.33
N LEU A 43 6.77 -8.62 6.06
CA LEU A 43 6.21 -8.73 4.72
C LEU A 43 6.86 -7.73 3.76
N MET A 44 6.95 -6.45 4.15
CA MET A 44 7.57 -5.41 3.32
C MET A 44 9.05 -5.72 3.03
N GLU A 45 9.80 -6.19 4.03
CA GLU A 45 11.21 -6.59 3.87
C GLU A 45 11.38 -7.77 2.89
N ASN A 46 10.48 -8.75 2.96
CA ASN A 46 10.47 -9.88 2.02
C ASN A 46 10.18 -9.41 0.58
N LEU A 47 9.18 -8.54 0.39
CA LEU A 47 8.85 -7.96 -0.91
C LEU A 47 10.03 -7.19 -1.49
N ARG A 48 10.68 -6.33 -0.68
CA ARG A 48 11.87 -5.60 -1.11
C ARG A 48 13.04 -6.52 -1.47
N SER A 49 13.29 -7.55 -0.66
CA SER A 49 14.36 -8.51 -0.93
C SER A 49 14.12 -9.25 -2.25
N SER A 50 12.87 -9.59 -2.56
CA SER A 50 12.53 -10.21 -3.85
C SER A 50 12.82 -9.30 -5.04
N LEU A 51 12.57 -7.98 -4.92
CA LEU A 51 12.92 -7.00 -5.93
C LEU A 51 14.44 -6.93 -6.12
N ASP A 52 15.22 -6.91 -5.04
CA ASP A 52 16.69 -6.89 -5.12
C ASP A 52 17.26 -8.18 -5.75
N TYR A 53 16.65 -9.34 -5.48
CA TYR A 53 17.03 -10.59 -6.14
C TYR A 53 16.74 -10.56 -7.65
N MET A 54 15.60 -9.99 -8.04
CA MET A 54 15.27 -9.76 -9.44
C MET A 54 16.24 -8.78 -10.11
N ALA A 55 16.70 -7.74 -9.41
CA ALA A 55 17.71 -6.82 -9.93
C ALA A 55 19.03 -7.55 -10.22
N HIS A 56 19.45 -8.46 -9.34
CA HIS A 56 20.61 -9.32 -9.60
C HIS A 56 20.42 -10.24 -10.81
N ASP A 57 19.26 -10.86 -10.98
CA ASP A 57 18.97 -11.69 -12.15
C ASP A 57 18.96 -10.85 -13.44
N ILE A 58 18.35 -9.66 -13.42
CA ILE A 58 18.40 -8.71 -14.55
C ILE A 58 19.84 -8.34 -14.88
N TYR A 59 20.66 -8.03 -13.88
CA TYR A 59 22.07 -7.69 -14.09
C TYR A 59 22.82 -8.84 -14.75
N ASP A 60 22.75 -10.05 -14.17
CA ASP A 60 23.49 -11.21 -14.62
C ASP A 60 23.11 -11.62 -16.05
N ILE A 61 21.84 -11.45 -16.45
CA ILE A 61 21.33 -11.86 -17.76
C ILE A 61 21.44 -10.75 -18.81
N CYS A 62 21.06 -9.52 -18.46
CA CYS A 62 20.90 -8.43 -19.44
C CYS A 62 22.10 -7.49 -19.52
N CYS A 63 22.82 -7.26 -18.42
CA CYS A 63 23.88 -6.24 -18.37
C CYS A 63 25.27 -6.87 -18.40
N LYS A 64 25.50 -7.90 -17.58
CA LYS A 64 26.81 -8.50 -17.36
C LYS A 64 27.49 -9.06 -18.62
N PRO A 65 26.78 -9.76 -19.54
CA PRO A 65 27.44 -10.31 -20.74
C PRO A 65 28.09 -9.24 -21.60
N VAL A 66 27.41 -8.10 -21.81
CA VAL A 66 27.91 -6.98 -22.62
C VAL A 66 29.11 -6.31 -21.95
N ARG A 67 29.05 -6.13 -20.62
CA ARG A 67 30.13 -5.52 -19.84
C ARG A 67 31.41 -6.35 -19.82
N ILE A 68 31.28 -7.67 -19.77
CA ILE A 68 32.43 -8.59 -19.87
C ILE A 68 33.15 -8.39 -21.20
N VAL A 69 32.41 -8.33 -22.32
CA VAL A 69 33.00 -8.07 -23.65
C VAL A 69 33.67 -6.69 -23.69
N ALA A 70 33.06 -5.69 -23.07
CA ALA A 70 33.58 -4.32 -23.00
C ALA A 70 34.69 -4.12 -21.93
N SER A 71 35.12 -5.17 -21.22
CA SER A 71 36.09 -5.10 -20.11
C SER A 71 35.74 -4.06 -19.04
N GLN A 72 34.43 -3.86 -18.78
CA GLN A 72 33.95 -2.92 -17.79
C GLN A 72 33.78 -3.60 -16.42
N PRO A 73 34.07 -2.91 -15.30
CA PRO A 73 33.92 -3.46 -13.96
C PRO A 73 32.45 -3.69 -13.59
N ASP A 74 32.19 -4.66 -12.72
CA ASP A 74 30.86 -4.88 -12.15
C ASP A 74 30.45 -3.70 -11.22
N PRO A 75 29.17 -3.32 -11.18
CA PRO A 75 28.65 -2.36 -10.20
C PRO A 75 28.94 -2.79 -8.76
N ARG A 76 29.24 -1.82 -7.89
CA ARG A 76 29.56 -2.09 -6.49
C ARG A 76 28.39 -2.71 -5.73
N ASN A 77 27.18 -2.21 -5.98
CA ASN A 77 25.95 -2.69 -5.38
C ASN A 77 24.88 -2.79 -6.48
N ILE A 78 24.12 -3.88 -6.47
CA ILE A 78 22.98 -4.07 -7.37
C ILE A 78 21.73 -4.09 -6.51
N TYR A 79 20.94 -3.03 -6.62
CA TYR A 79 19.64 -2.94 -5.97
C TYR A 79 18.56 -2.71 -7.02
N PHE A 80 17.31 -3.05 -6.67
CA PHE A 80 16.21 -2.74 -7.56
C PHE A 80 16.06 -1.22 -7.69
N PRO A 81 16.05 -0.67 -8.91
CA PRO A 81 15.90 0.77 -9.10
C PRO A 81 14.47 1.19 -8.79
N TYR A 82 14.32 2.19 -7.93
CA TYR A 82 13.06 2.87 -7.70
C TYR A 82 13.30 4.37 -7.63
N GLY A 83 12.44 5.14 -8.28
CA GLY A 83 12.55 6.60 -8.34
C GLY A 83 11.18 7.26 -8.26
N ARG A 84 11.08 8.39 -7.56
CA ARG A 84 9.84 9.16 -7.53
C ARG A 84 9.60 9.86 -8.87
N THR A 85 10.68 10.30 -9.50
CA THR A 85 10.70 10.93 -10.83
C THR A 85 11.50 10.07 -11.82
N ASP A 86 11.34 10.35 -13.12
CA ASP A 86 12.15 9.69 -14.17
C ASP A 86 13.65 9.94 -13.96
N SER A 87 14.01 11.15 -13.51
CA SER A 87 15.41 11.50 -13.21
C SER A 87 15.99 10.66 -12.08
N ASP A 88 15.27 10.51 -10.96
CA ASP A 88 15.71 9.69 -9.82
C ASP A 88 15.86 8.23 -10.24
N PHE A 89 14.90 7.74 -11.03
CA PHE A 89 14.91 6.39 -11.55
C PHE A 89 16.11 6.14 -12.46
N ARG A 90 16.37 7.03 -13.43
CA ARG A 90 17.51 6.91 -14.34
C ARG A 90 18.85 6.94 -13.61
N ALA A 91 18.99 7.76 -12.57
CA ALA A 91 20.18 7.77 -11.72
C ALA A 91 20.37 6.44 -10.97
N GLY A 92 19.31 5.92 -10.35
CA GLY A 92 19.32 4.63 -9.67
C GLY A 92 19.64 3.48 -10.62
N LEU A 93 18.99 3.48 -11.79
CA LEU A 93 19.17 2.50 -12.85
C LEU A 93 20.62 2.50 -13.35
N GLY A 94 21.20 3.66 -13.66
CA GLY A 94 22.58 3.76 -14.14
C GLY A 94 23.61 3.22 -13.15
N SER A 95 23.33 3.32 -11.85
CA SER A 95 24.22 2.80 -10.82
C SER A 95 24.13 1.28 -10.61
N SER A 96 22.92 0.70 -10.75
CA SER A 96 22.66 -0.71 -10.41
C SER A 96 22.55 -1.63 -11.64
N LEU A 97 21.98 -1.12 -12.73
CA LEU A 97 21.67 -1.84 -13.98
C LEU A 97 22.12 -0.97 -15.18
N PRO A 98 23.44 -0.72 -15.32
CA PRO A 98 23.96 0.17 -16.36
C PRO A 98 23.59 -0.34 -17.76
N GLU A 99 23.24 0.60 -18.64
CA GLU A 99 22.93 0.35 -20.07
C GLU A 99 21.75 -0.62 -20.31
N LEU A 100 20.90 -0.88 -19.30
CA LEU A 100 19.75 -1.78 -19.45
C LEU A 100 18.81 -1.38 -20.60
N GLU A 101 18.55 -0.08 -20.77
CA GLU A 101 17.71 0.47 -21.85
C GLU A 101 18.22 0.05 -23.24
N THR A 102 19.54 0.06 -23.44
CA THR A 102 20.17 -0.33 -24.71
C THR A 102 20.25 -1.85 -24.86
N ASN A 103 20.62 -2.55 -23.79
CA ASN A 103 20.93 -3.98 -23.83
C ASN A 103 19.67 -4.85 -23.85
N ASN A 104 18.62 -4.44 -23.15
CA ASN A 104 17.34 -5.13 -23.13
C ASN A 104 16.17 -4.12 -22.94
N PRO A 105 15.71 -3.47 -24.04
CA PRO A 105 14.64 -2.49 -23.98
C PRO A 105 13.34 -3.03 -23.35
N ALA A 106 13.01 -4.30 -23.58
CA ALA A 106 11.80 -4.91 -23.04
C ALA A 106 11.84 -5.04 -21.50
N VAL A 107 12.99 -5.43 -20.95
CA VAL A 107 13.18 -5.48 -19.48
C VAL A 107 13.24 -4.07 -18.90
N TYR A 108 13.88 -3.12 -19.59
CA TYR A 108 13.86 -1.71 -19.20
C TYR A 108 12.43 -1.16 -19.10
N ASP A 109 11.61 -1.36 -20.14
CA ASP A 109 10.23 -0.89 -20.18
C ASP A 109 9.40 -1.54 -19.07
N LEU A 110 9.61 -2.82 -18.77
CA LEU A 110 8.96 -3.49 -17.65
C LEU A 110 9.34 -2.86 -16.31
N VAL A 111 10.63 -2.64 -16.05
CA VAL A 111 11.12 -2.00 -14.81
C VAL A 111 10.61 -0.57 -14.68
N ALA A 112 10.57 0.19 -15.77
CA ALA A 112 10.05 1.54 -15.81
C ALA A 112 8.52 1.56 -15.60
N SER A 113 7.79 0.57 -16.12
CA SER A 113 6.32 0.53 -16.10
C SER A 113 5.72 0.53 -14.69
N ILE A 114 6.42 -0.02 -13.71
CA ILE A 114 5.94 -0.07 -12.32
C ILE A 114 6.33 1.16 -11.50
N GLN A 115 7.09 2.09 -12.08
CA GLN A 115 7.54 3.29 -11.38
C GLN A 115 6.41 4.33 -11.30
N PRO A 116 6.37 5.15 -10.23
CA PRO A 116 5.30 6.13 -10.00
C PRO A 116 5.05 7.08 -11.18
N PHE A 117 6.10 7.51 -11.86
CA PHE A 117 6.00 8.43 -13.00
C PHE A 117 5.47 7.78 -14.30
N ARG A 118 5.32 6.44 -14.34
CA ARG A 118 4.71 5.71 -15.45
C ARG A 118 3.33 5.17 -15.11
N CYS A 119 3.18 4.52 -13.95
CA CYS A 119 1.90 3.90 -13.54
C CYS A 119 0.97 4.85 -12.78
N ASN A 120 1.44 6.05 -12.42
CA ASN A 120 0.71 7.01 -11.58
C ASN A 120 0.29 6.44 -10.20
N ASP A 121 1.05 5.47 -9.69
CA ASP A 121 0.85 4.85 -8.38
C ASP A 121 2.18 4.82 -7.60
N PRO A 122 2.27 5.48 -6.43
CA PRO A 122 3.53 5.59 -5.69
C PRO A 122 3.92 4.34 -4.90
N TRP A 123 3.17 3.23 -4.98
CA TRP A 123 3.33 2.06 -4.12
C TRP A 123 4.77 1.54 -4.00
N LEU A 124 5.53 1.48 -5.10
CA LEU A 124 6.91 0.98 -5.10
C LEU A 124 7.84 1.93 -4.34
N TYR A 125 7.69 3.23 -4.59
CA TYR A 125 8.46 4.26 -3.89
C TYR A 125 8.12 4.28 -2.41
N ASP A 126 6.84 4.23 -2.06
CA ASP A 126 6.37 4.21 -0.67
C ASP A 126 6.88 2.97 0.08
N LEU A 127 6.78 1.79 -0.53
CA LEU A 127 7.32 0.53 0.02
C LEU A 127 8.80 0.68 0.40
N CYS A 128 9.63 1.13 -0.55
CA CYS A 128 11.06 1.25 -0.36
C CYS A 128 11.44 2.39 0.60
N SER A 129 10.77 3.53 0.50
CA SER A 129 11.01 4.71 1.33
C SER A 129 10.64 4.44 2.80
N ILE A 130 9.46 3.87 3.06
CA ILE A 130 9.02 3.52 4.42
C ILE A 130 10.01 2.53 5.06
N LEU A 131 10.45 1.50 4.33
CA LEU A 131 11.46 0.58 4.84
C LEU A 131 12.77 1.29 5.17
N ASN A 132 13.27 2.16 4.27
CA ASN A 132 14.53 2.86 4.49
C ASN A 132 14.50 3.78 5.71
N GLN A 133 13.43 4.56 5.87
CA GLN A 133 13.28 5.47 7.01
C GLN A 133 13.28 4.72 8.35
N ASN A 134 12.79 3.48 8.36
CA ASN A 134 12.65 2.68 9.58
C ASN A 134 13.79 1.66 9.79
N LYS A 135 14.85 1.66 8.97
CA LYS A 135 15.98 0.70 9.05
C LYS A 135 16.78 0.77 10.35
N HIS A 136 16.85 1.93 11.02
CA HIS A 136 17.76 2.15 12.15
C HIS A 136 17.09 2.74 13.39
N ASP A 137 15.78 3.00 13.36
CA ASP A 137 15.14 3.79 14.41
C ASP A 137 14.13 2.97 15.21
N LYS A 138 12.98 2.59 14.62
CA LYS A 138 11.89 1.87 15.31
C LYS A 138 11.07 1.04 14.32
N LEU A 139 10.30 0.08 14.83
CA LEU A 139 9.17 -0.48 14.05
C LEU A 139 8.30 0.68 13.59
N THR A 140 7.92 0.73 12.30
CA THR A 140 7.05 1.79 11.80
C THR A 140 5.76 1.76 12.60
N ALA A 141 5.57 2.77 13.43
CA ALA A 141 4.38 2.88 14.24
C ALA A 141 3.17 3.10 13.31
N GLN A 142 2.03 2.56 13.72
CA GLN A 142 0.81 2.61 12.94
C GLN A 142 -0.18 3.50 13.68
N GLY A 143 -0.60 4.58 13.04
CA GLY A 143 -1.67 5.44 13.54
C GLY A 143 -3.01 4.78 13.30
N ARG A 144 -3.82 4.63 14.34
CA ARG A 144 -5.21 4.18 14.23
C ARG A 144 -6.10 5.41 14.08
N SER A 145 -6.73 5.56 12.92
CA SER A 145 -7.79 6.56 12.72
C SER A 145 -9.13 5.87 12.82
N GLU A 146 -10.04 6.46 13.59
CA GLU A 146 -11.41 5.99 13.72
C GLU A 146 -12.35 7.08 13.21
N THR A 147 -13.21 6.75 12.26
CA THR A 147 -14.29 7.62 11.79
C THR A 147 -15.61 6.92 12.03
N GLU A 148 -16.47 7.53 12.80
CA GLU A 148 -17.80 6.99 13.08
C GLU A 148 -18.83 7.73 12.22
N ILE A 149 -19.64 6.97 11.48
CA ILE A 149 -20.72 7.48 10.64
C ILE A 149 -22.04 7.03 11.25
N TYR A 150 -22.93 7.99 11.48
CA TYR A 150 -24.31 7.74 11.84
C TYR A 150 -25.19 7.90 10.61
N SER A 151 -25.95 6.87 10.29
CA SER A 151 -26.78 6.77 9.10
C SER A 151 -28.24 6.63 9.50
N VAL A 152 -29.11 7.40 8.85
CA VAL A 152 -30.56 7.19 8.90
C VAL A 152 -31.02 6.81 7.49
N GLU A 153 -31.66 5.66 7.40
CA GLU A 153 -32.06 5.03 6.15
C GLU A 153 -33.59 4.93 6.06
N SER A 154 -34.11 5.10 4.85
CA SER A 154 -35.49 4.79 4.49
C SER A 154 -35.53 4.14 3.12
N LYS A 155 -36.70 3.68 2.67
CA LYS A 155 -36.89 3.17 1.29
C LYS A 155 -36.55 4.19 0.18
N HIS A 156 -36.40 5.47 0.53
CA HIS A 156 -36.15 6.56 -0.42
C HIS A 156 -34.71 7.06 -0.42
N GLY A 157 -33.84 6.54 0.46
CA GLY A 157 -32.44 6.93 0.49
C GLY A 157 -31.83 6.88 1.89
N ARG A 158 -30.65 7.47 2.01
CA ARG A 158 -29.84 7.46 3.24
C ARG A 158 -29.21 8.82 3.52
N VAL A 159 -29.23 9.24 4.78
CA VAL A 159 -28.52 10.43 5.29
C VAL A 159 -27.41 9.98 6.21
N ASN A 160 -26.18 10.41 5.94
CA ASN A 160 -24.98 10.07 6.73
C ASN A 160 -24.39 11.33 7.36
N ILE A 161 -24.00 11.25 8.63
CA ILE A 161 -23.19 12.27 9.30
C ILE A 161 -21.98 11.63 9.97
N ILE A 162 -20.85 12.34 9.98
CA ILE A 162 -19.70 11.97 10.81
C ILE A 162 -20.01 12.37 12.25
N VAL A 163 -19.81 11.46 13.19
CA VAL A 163 -20.04 11.66 14.63
C VAL A 163 -18.77 11.41 15.43
N ASN A 164 -18.74 11.89 16.68
CA ASN A 164 -17.62 11.74 17.61
C ASN A 164 -16.27 12.24 17.07
N ASN A 165 -16.29 13.19 16.13
CA ASN A 165 -15.10 13.81 15.56
C ASN A 165 -14.90 15.22 16.14
N PRO A 166 -13.72 15.55 16.71
CA PRO A 166 -13.50 16.87 17.30
C PRO A 166 -13.40 17.99 16.26
N SER A 167 -12.95 17.67 15.05
CA SER A 167 -12.69 18.62 13.95
C SER A 167 -13.90 18.85 13.04
N ILE A 168 -14.87 17.93 13.04
CA ILE A 168 -16.08 18.00 12.20
C ILE A 168 -17.30 17.88 13.10
N ARG A 169 -18.13 18.94 13.14
CA ARG A 169 -19.37 18.95 13.94
C ARG A 169 -20.56 19.37 13.09
N VAL A 170 -21.62 18.56 13.15
CA VAL A 170 -22.92 18.86 12.55
C VAL A 170 -23.95 18.81 13.67
N THR A 171 -24.60 19.94 13.97
CA THR A 171 -25.60 20.02 15.04
C THR A 171 -26.82 20.81 14.60
N SER A 172 -27.97 20.51 15.20
CA SER A 172 -29.20 21.28 15.04
C SER A 172 -30.01 21.30 16.33
N ILE A 173 -30.93 22.26 16.44
CA ILE A 173 -31.97 22.22 17.46
C ILE A 173 -33.00 21.12 17.12
N PRO A 174 -33.71 20.55 18.11
CA PRO A 174 -34.73 19.53 17.88
C PRO A 174 -35.82 20.00 16.91
N GLY A 175 -36.10 19.20 15.87
CA GLY A 175 -37.18 19.45 14.92
C GLY A 175 -36.91 20.51 13.86
N ALA A 176 -35.78 21.23 13.92
CA ALA A 176 -35.39 22.19 12.87
C ALA A 176 -35.04 21.52 11.54
N VAL A 177 -34.62 20.26 11.59
CA VAL A 177 -34.34 19.45 10.39
C VAL A 177 -35.36 18.32 10.30
N LYS A 178 -35.66 17.90 9.07
CA LYS A 178 -36.47 16.71 8.80
C LYS A 178 -35.65 15.73 7.98
N VAL A 179 -35.60 14.49 8.43
CA VAL A 179 -35.00 13.37 7.68
C VAL A 179 -36.12 12.52 7.13
N PHE A 180 -36.25 12.46 5.80
CA PHE A 180 -37.36 11.79 5.11
C PHE A 180 -38.75 12.19 5.63
N GLY A 181 -38.93 13.49 5.92
CA GLY A 181 -40.19 14.05 6.42
C GLY A 181 -40.42 13.88 7.93
N VAL A 182 -39.58 13.11 8.63
CA VAL A 182 -39.65 12.92 10.09
C VAL A 182 -38.83 14.01 10.79
N PRO A 183 -39.39 14.74 11.78
CA PRO A 183 -38.64 15.68 12.59
C PRO A 183 -37.41 15.03 13.22
N ALA A 184 -36.27 15.71 13.10
CA ALA A 184 -34.98 15.18 13.50
C ALA A 184 -34.13 16.25 14.20
N GLN A 185 -33.08 15.78 14.86
CA GLN A 185 -32.04 16.58 15.47
C GLN A 185 -30.69 15.97 15.13
N PHE A 186 -29.77 16.78 14.61
CA PHE A 186 -28.37 16.38 14.47
C PHE A 186 -27.63 16.73 15.75
N THR A 187 -26.90 15.76 16.30
CA THR A 187 -26.04 15.93 17.47
C THR A 187 -24.63 15.48 17.11
N GLY A 188 -23.64 15.85 17.95
CA GLY A 188 -22.27 15.36 17.77
C GLY A 188 -22.13 13.83 17.88
N GLU A 189 -23.16 13.14 18.37
CA GLU A 189 -23.18 11.70 18.62
C GLU A 189 -24.09 10.94 17.63
N GLY A 190 -24.92 11.63 16.84
CA GLY A 190 -25.87 10.95 15.95
C GLY A 190 -27.05 11.80 15.47
N ILE A 191 -28.02 11.11 14.88
CA ILE A 191 -29.28 11.71 14.43
C ILE A 191 -30.39 11.18 15.33
N ARG A 192 -31.07 12.07 16.05
CA ARG A 192 -32.27 11.72 16.80
C ARG A 192 -33.49 12.03 15.95
N THR A 193 -34.40 11.07 15.77
CA THR A 193 -35.67 11.31 15.08
C THR A 193 -36.83 11.08 16.03
N ALA A 194 -37.99 11.67 15.73
CA ALA A 194 -39.24 11.19 16.32
C ALA A 194 -39.44 9.68 15.99
N PRO A 195 -40.18 8.92 16.81
CA PRO A 195 -40.47 7.52 16.56
C PRO A 195 -41.07 7.31 15.17
N SER A 196 -40.53 6.36 14.40
CA SER A 196 -40.97 6.05 13.05
C SER A 196 -40.53 4.65 12.64
N ASP A 197 -41.49 3.80 12.28
CA ASP A 197 -41.22 2.43 11.80
C ASP A 197 -40.61 2.39 10.39
N LYS A 198 -40.54 3.55 9.73
CA LYS A 198 -40.01 3.70 8.36
C LYS A 198 -38.53 4.06 8.33
N LEU A 199 -37.93 4.32 9.49
CA LEU A 199 -36.54 4.76 9.60
C LEU A 199 -35.69 3.69 10.28
N THR A 200 -34.60 3.32 9.63
CA THR A 200 -33.57 2.47 10.22
C THR A 200 -32.37 3.32 10.58
N HIS A 201 -31.96 3.24 11.85
CA HIS A 201 -30.78 3.93 12.35
C HIS A 201 -29.62 2.95 12.39
N ARG A 202 -28.48 3.36 11.85
CA ARG A 202 -27.27 2.55 11.78
C ARG A 202 -26.07 3.39 12.18
N ARG A 203 -25.10 2.75 12.82
CA ARG A 203 -23.85 3.35 13.23
C ARG A 203 -22.71 2.46 12.75
N ASP A 204 -21.87 3.02 11.89
CA ASP A 204 -20.72 2.33 11.31
C ASP A 204 -19.44 2.99 11.80
N LYS A 205 -18.55 2.18 12.39
CA LYS A 205 -17.22 2.62 12.82
C LYS A 205 -16.20 2.14 11.80
N TRP A 206 -15.61 3.09 11.09
CA TRP A 206 -14.50 2.84 10.17
C TRP A 206 -13.20 3.00 10.92
N VAL A 207 -12.35 1.98 10.86
CA VAL A 207 -11.01 2.02 11.44
C VAL A 207 -10.01 1.85 10.30
N ALA A 208 -8.97 2.66 10.30
CA ALA A 208 -7.87 2.55 9.34
C ALA A 208 -6.54 2.68 10.07
N PHE A 209 -5.58 1.85 9.69
CA PHE A 209 -4.19 1.99 10.13
C PHE A 209 -3.38 2.69 9.04
N THR A 210 -2.64 3.72 9.41
CA THR A 210 -1.70 4.43 8.54
C THR A 210 -0.28 4.33 9.09
N PHE A 211 0.74 4.33 8.24
CA PHE A 211 2.11 4.44 8.74
C PHE A 211 2.33 5.83 9.34
N GLU A 212 2.80 5.90 10.58
CA GLU A 212 3.04 7.16 11.30
C GLU A 212 4.00 8.06 10.51
N GLY A 213 3.75 9.36 10.51
CA GLY A 213 4.48 10.33 9.70
C GLY A 213 4.10 10.30 8.20
N THR A 214 3.14 9.48 7.81
CA THR A 214 2.62 9.40 6.43
C THR A 214 1.08 9.37 6.42
N ASN A 215 0.49 9.57 5.24
CA ASN A 215 -0.94 9.34 4.99
C ASN A 215 -1.20 7.99 4.30
N VAL A 216 -0.23 7.08 4.30
CA VAL A 216 -0.31 5.81 3.57
C VAL A 216 -1.06 4.79 4.40
N ASN A 217 -2.18 4.31 3.88
CA ASN A 217 -2.96 3.23 4.49
C ASN A 217 -2.19 1.91 4.42
N VAL A 218 -2.04 1.23 5.56
CA VAL A 218 -1.20 0.03 5.69
C VAL A 218 -1.70 -1.09 4.77
N ILE A 219 -2.97 -1.50 4.91
CA ILE A 219 -3.48 -2.64 4.15
C ILE A 219 -3.57 -2.34 2.65
N GLY A 220 -3.92 -1.09 2.29
CA GLY A 220 -3.98 -0.64 0.90
C GLY A 220 -2.60 -0.60 0.24
N MET A 221 -1.55 -0.20 0.96
CA MET A 221 -0.18 -0.28 0.43
C MET A 221 0.25 -1.73 0.26
N LEU A 222 0.00 -2.59 1.25
CA LEU A 222 0.37 -4.01 1.17
C LEU A 222 -0.34 -4.73 0.03
N ASP A 223 -1.62 -4.45 -0.21
CA ASP A 223 -2.39 -5.00 -1.34
C ASP A 223 -1.72 -4.67 -2.68
N LYS A 224 -1.42 -3.38 -2.90
CA LYS A 224 -0.72 -2.90 -4.10
C LYS A 224 0.67 -3.49 -4.23
N ALA A 225 1.44 -3.53 -3.15
CA ALA A 225 2.82 -4.01 -3.16
C ALA A 225 2.91 -5.52 -3.44
N VAL A 226 2.05 -6.34 -2.82
CA VAL A 226 2.01 -7.78 -3.06
C VAL A 226 1.57 -8.06 -4.50
N ALA A 227 0.52 -7.39 -4.98
CA ALA A 227 0.05 -7.55 -6.35
C ALA A 227 1.09 -7.10 -7.37
N GLY A 228 1.66 -5.90 -7.19
CA GLY A 228 2.65 -5.30 -8.09
C GLY A 228 3.94 -6.10 -8.17
N VAL A 229 4.49 -6.55 -7.04
CA VAL A 229 5.69 -7.42 -7.03
C VAL A 229 5.38 -8.77 -7.68
N THR A 230 4.23 -9.38 -7.40
CA THR A 230 3.85 -10.68 -7.99
C THR A 230 3.73 -10.58 -9.52
N ASP A 231 2.98 -9.61 -10.01
CA ASP A 231 2.80 -9.37 -11.44
C ASP A 231 4.13 -9.03 -12.14
N PHE A 232 4.96 -8.20 -11.51
CA PHE A 232 6.30 -7.91 -12.01
C PHE A 232 7.18 -9.16 -12.08
N THR A 233 7.17 -10.01 -11.05
CA THR A 233 7.92 -11.27 -11.02
C THR A 233 7.51 -12.20 -12.17
N ASP A 234 6.21 -12.38 -12.39
CA ASP A 234 5.72 -13.27 -13.44
C ASP A 234 6.07 -12.73 -14.83
N LYS A 235 5.92 -11.42 -15.06
CA LYS A 235 6.30 -10.77 -16.31
C LYS A 235 7.80 -10.80 -16.57
N LEU A 236 8.62 -10.53 -15.55
CA LEU A 236 10.07 -10.51 -15.68
C LEU A 236 10.59 -11.87 -16.14
N TYR A 237 10.21 -12.95 -15.43
CA TYR A 237 10.68 -14.30 -15.74
C TYR A 237 9.97 -14.95 -16.93
N PHE A 238 9.04 -14.24 -17.57
CA PHE A 238 8.58 -14.55 -18.92
C PHE A 238 9.50 -13.95 -19.98
N LEU A 239 10.11 -12.79 -19.70
CA LEU A 239 11.05 -12.10 -20.60
C LEU A 239 12.48 -12.67 -20.55
N ILE A 240 12.90 -13.24 -19.40
CA ILE A 240 14.27 -13.74 -19.16
C ILE A 240 14.32 -15.19 -18.67
#